data_AF-E3S8V9-F1
#
_entry.id   AF-E3S8V9-F1
#
_cell.length_a   1.000
_cell.length_b   1.000
_cell.length_c   1.000
_cell.angle_alpha   90.00
_cell.angle_beta   90.00
_cell.angle_gamma   90.00
#
_symmetry.space_group_name_H-M   'P 1'
#
loop_
_entity.id
_entity.type
_entity.pdbx_description
1 polymer ?
#
loop_
_entity_poly.entity_id
_entity_poly.type
_entity_poly.pdbx_seq_one_letter_code
_entity_poly.pdbx_strand_id
1 'polypeptide(L)'
;MAISNERILRILTLSSSALTIPFLIATAIVSTSSHHWYRRNVTAFCFGFIPLAMTAFASLITLYYQRRYDRVPNAGFALIDGVAFCAYISILIPIWALEVGYLEDASLGMLAGYTTSPMILNMVLHAYIFVYKFRAMQAAFFAPTTHECPNCHNEFVVGKPPIQETSQGGERYSLLRGEEYLDADADAELYVEGAARPSGESVRPEGENKEEGKGKSFLDV
;
A
#
# COMPACT_ATOMS: atom_id res chain seq x y z
N MET A 1 -11.57 -5.21 -11.05
CA MET A 1 -11.22 -4.28 -12.16
C MET A 1 -9.86 -3.59 -12.00
N ALA A 2 -9.48 -3.11 -10.79
CA ALA A 2 -8.23 -2.37 -10.59
C ALA A 2 -6.94 -3.09 -11.07
N ILE A 3 -6.87 -4.42 -10.91
CA ILE A 3 -5.69 -5.23 -11.26
C ILE A 3 -5.40 -5.25 -12.77
N SER A 4 -6.46 -5.40 -13.59
CA SER A 4 -6.33 -5.47 -15.05
C SER A 4 -5.79 -4.16 -15.63
N ASN A 5 -6.26 -3.04 -15.10
CA ASN A 5 -5.84 -1.72 -15.57
C ASN A 5 -4.38 -1.44 -15.18
N GLU A 6 -3.93 -1.79 -13.98
CA GLU A 6 -2.54 -1.59 -13.57
C GLU A 6 -1.55 -2.34 -14.46
N ARG A 7 -1.83 -3.60 -14.79
CA ARG A 7 -0.96 -4.40 -15.67
C ARG A 7 -0.77 -3.73 -17.05
N ILE A 8 -1.86 -3.23 -17.64
CA ILE A 8 -1.83 -2.52 -18.93
C ILE A 8 -1.00 -1.24 -18.81
N LEU A 9 -1.17 -0.46 -17.73
CA LEU A 9 -0.40 0.77 -17.50
C LEU A 9 1.11 0.49 -17.37
N ARG A 10 1.50 -0.61 -16.72
CA ARG A 10 2.91 -1.04 -16.63
C ARG A 10 3.49 -1.44 -17.98
N ILE A 11 2.73 -2.19 -18.79
CA ILE A 11 3.15 -2.55 -20.16
C ILE A 11 3.31 -1.28 -21.00
N LEU A 12 2.36 -0.35 -20.92
CA LEU A 12 2.41 0.92 -21.64
C LEU A 12 3.61 1.77 -21.21
N THR A 13 3.96 1.77 -19.92
CA THR A 13 5.17 2.40 -19.39
C THR A 13 6.44 1.79 -20.01
N LEU A 14 6.52 0.46 -20.12
CA LEU A 14 7.67 -0.21 -20.74
C LEU A 14 7.77 0.10 -22.23
N SER A 15 6.66 0.07 -22.96
CA SER A 15 6.62 0.44 -24.38
C SER A 15 7.04 1.89 -24.60
N SER A 16 6.53 2.80 -23.79
CA SER A 16 6.90 4.23 -23.83
C SER A 16 8.38 4.43 -23.49
N SER A 17 8.91 3.71 -22.49
CA SER A 17 10.34 3.73 -22.15
C SER A 17 11.20 3.24 -23.31
N ALA A 18 10.81 2.13 -23.96
CA ALA A 18 11.51 1.59 -25.12
C ALA A 18 11.54 2.58 -26.30
N LEU A 19 10.45 3.33 -26.52
CA LEU A 19 10.41 4.40 -27.52
C LEU A 19 11.26 5.61 -27.11
N THR A 20 11.26 5.98 -25.84
CA THR A 20 11.97 7.16 -25.34
C THR A 20 13.49 7.00 -25.47
N ILE A 21 14.04 5.81 -25.20
CA ILE A 21 15.50 5.57 -25.22
C ILE A 21 16.19 6.08 -26.50
N PRO A 22 15.80 5.66 -27.72
CA PRO A 22 16.47 6.14 -28.94
C PRO A 22 16.31 7.65 -29.15
N PHE A 23 15.15 8.22 -28.81
CA PHE A 23 14.94 9.68 -28.88
C PHE A 23 15.82 10.44 -27.89
N LEU A 24 16.02 9.91 -26.69
CA LEU A 24 16.85 10.49 -25.65
C LEU A 24 18.34 10.43 -26.02
N ILE A 25 18.79 9.34 -26.65
CA ILE A 25 20.14 9.23 -27.23
C ILE A 25 20.31 10.27 -28.35
N ALA A 26 19.38 10.33 -29.30
CA ALA A 26 19.46 11.24 -30.43
C ALA A 26 19.49 12.71 -29.99
N THR A 27 18.59 13.11 -29.07
CA THR A 27 18.57 14.47 -28.51
C THR A 27 19.82 14.80 -27.72
N ALA A 28 20.34 13.86 -26.91
CA ALA A 28 21.58 14.08 -26.17
C ALA A 28 22.76 14.35 -27.13
N ILE A 29 22.92 13.55 -28.18
CA ILE A 29 23.98 13.74 -29.19
C ILE A 29 23.83 15.11 -29.86
N VAL A 30 22.64 15.42 -30.38
CA VAL A 30 22.40 16.66 -31.11
C VAL A 30 22.61 17.89 -30.21
N SER A 31 22.09 17.84 -28.99
CA SER A 31 22.25 18.90 -27.98
C SER A 31 23.73 19.14 -27.63
N THR A 32 24.55 18.08 -27.50
CA THR A 32 26.00 18.25 -27.27
C THR A 32 26.76 18.77 -28.49
N SER A 33 26.30 18.49 -29.72
CA SER A 33 26.98 18.91 -30.95
C SER A 33 26.64 20.32 -31.44
N SER A 34 25.47 20.85 -31.05
CA SER A 34 24.93 22.10 -31.58
C SER A 34 25.63 23.36 -31.06
N HIS A 35 26.34 23.29 -29.92
CA HIS A 35 27.01 24.46 -29.35
C HIS A 35 28.38 24.73 -29.99
N HIS A 36 28.39 25.57 -31.02
CA HIS A 36 29.59 25.91 -31.80
C HIS A 36 30.65 26.71 -31.03
N TRP A 37 30.29 27.40 -29.94
CA TRP A 37 31.18 28.31 -29.19
C TRP A 37 31.70 27.75 -27.86
N TYR A 38 31.02 26.75 -27.28
CA TYR A 38 31.47 26.10 -26.05
C TYR A 38 31.05 24.63 -26.05
N ARG A 39 32.04 23.72 -25.97
CA ARG A 39 31.79 22.29 -26.01
C ARG A 39 31.16 21.85 -24.69
N ARG A 40 29.85 21.69 -24.67
CA ARG A 40 29.11 21.24 -23.49
C ARG A 40 29.15 19.72 -23.42
N ASN A 41 29.81 19.17 -22.39
CA ASN A 41 30.01 17.72 -22.25
C ASN A 41 28.77 17.00 -21.70
N VAL A 42 27.82 17.72 -21.08
CA VAL A 42 26.64 17.14 -20.42
C VAL A 42 25.42 18.05 -20.62
N THR A 43 24.29 17.44 -20.98
CA THR A 43 23.00 18.11 -21.20
C THR A 43 21.94 17.55 -20.23
N ALA A 44 20.87 18.29 -19.99
CA ALA A 44 19.78 17.81 -19.12
C ALA A 44 19.14 16.51 -19.66
N PHE A 45 19.16 16.30 -20.99
CA PHE A 45 18.73 15.06 -21.62
C PHE A 45 19.49 13.84 -21.11
N CYS A 46 20.79 13.94 -20.80
CA CYS A 46 21.56 12.81 -20.23
C CYS A 46 20.98 12.32 -18.90
N PHE A 47 20.37 13.20 -18.11
CA PHE A 47 19.76 12.80 -16.84
C PHE A 47 18.39 12.13 -17.02
N GLY A 48 17.76 12.26 -18.20
CA GLY A 48 16.48 11.62 -18.52
C GLY A 48 16.50 10.09 -18.45
N PHE A 49 17.68 9.46 -18.54
CA PHE A 49 17.83 8.01 -18.35
C PHE A 49 17.54 7.57 -16.90
N ILE A 50 17.73 8.44 -15.90
CA ILE A 50 17.55 8.09 -14.49
C ILE A 50 16.07 7.75 -14.20
N PRO A 51 15.09 8.67 -14.38
CA PRO A 51 13.68 8.36 -14.11
C PRO A 51 13.16 7.28 -15.05
N LEU A 52 13.70 7.18 -16.26
CA LEU A 52 13.33 6.13 -17.22
C LEU A 52 13.76 4.73 -16.74
N ALA A 53 15.00 4.59 -16.24
CA ALA A 53 15.48 3.33 -15.68
C ALA A 53 14.69 2.96 -14.42
N MET A 54 14.42 3.94 -13.54
CA MET A 54 13.62 3.73 -12.33
C MET A 54 12.21 3.24 -12.66
N THR A 55 11.51 3.88 -13.60
CA THR A 55 10.14 3.52 -14.00
C THR A 55 10.06 2.20 -14.74
N ALA A 56 11.04 1.89 -15.60
CA ALA A 56 11.15 0.59 -16.23
C ALA A 56 11.36 -0.51 -15.20
N PHE A 57 12.28 -0.32 -14.25
CA PHE A 57 12.54 -1.28 -13.19
C PHE A 57 11.32 -1.49 -12.27
N ALA A 58 10.68 -0.40 -11.84
CA ALA A 58 9.45 -0.45 -11.05
C ALA A 58 8.33 -1.22 -11.76
N SER A 59 8.18 -1.00 -13.07
CA SER A 59 7.18 -1.69 -13.89
C SER A 59 7.52 -3.17 -14.07
N LEU A 60 8.79 -3.52 -14.28
CA LEU A 60 9.23 -4.92 -14.41
C LEU A 60 9.01 -5.70 -13.11
N ILE A 61 9.43 -5.15 -11.96
CA ILE A 61 9.23 -5.83 -10.67
C ILE A 61 7.74 -5.98 -10.39
N THR A 62 6.95 -4.93 -10.65
CA THR A 62 5.50 -4.98 -10.43
C THR A 62 4.84 -6.07 -11.27
N LEU A 63 5.18 -6.15 -12.56
CA LEU A 63 4.66 -7.18 -13.45
C LEU A 63 5.13 -8.58 -13.04
N TYR A 64 6.38 -8.72 -12.63
CA TYR A 64 6.92 -9.98 -12.12
C TYR A 64 6.18 -10.43 -10.86
N TYR A 65 5.97 -9.52 -9.91
CA TYR A 65 5.24 -9.79 -8.67
C TYR A 65 3.79 -10.17 -8.94
N GLN A 66 3.08 -9.42 -9.80
CA GLN A 66 1.71 -9.73 -10.21
C GLN A 66 1.62 -11.11 -10.85
N ARG A 67 2.57 -11.47 -11.73
CA ARG A 67 2.61 -12.77 -12.38
C ARG A 67 2.90 -13.91 -11.40
N ARG A 68 3.69 -13.67 -10.35
CA ARG A 68 4.09 -14.70 -9.40
C ARG A 68 3.04 -14.98 -8.32
N TYR A 69 2.35 -13.94 -7.86
CA TYR A 69 1.48 -14.01 -6.69
C TYR A 69 0.00 -13.76 -6.99
N ASP A 70 -0.37 -13.37 -8.21
CA ASP A 70 -1.73 -13.00 -8.62
C ASP A 70 -2.41 -11.98 -7.69
N ARG A 71 -1.60 -11.13 -7.05
CA ARG A 71 -2.03 -10.12 -6.08
C ARG A 71 -1.63 -8.72 -6.51
N VAL A 72 -2.39 -7.74 -6.03
CA VAL A 72 -2.03 -6.32 -6.21
C VAL A 72 -0.75 -5.99 -5.44
N PRO A 73 0.13 -5.15 -6.01
CA PRO A 73 1.36 -4.73 -5.35
C PRO A 73 1.07 -3.91 -4.09
N ASN A 74 1.83 -4.17 -3.03
CA ASN A 74 1.75 -3.46 -1.74
C ASN A 74 2.02 -1.95 -1.89
N ALA A 75 1.65 -1.18 -0.85
CA ALA A 75 1.85 0.27 -0.77
C ALA A 75 3.31 0.72 -1.02
N GLY A 76 4.30 -0.13 -0.73
CA GLY A 76 5.71 0.14 -1.03
C GLY A 76 5.99 0.37 -2.51
N PHE A 77 5.30 -0.31 -3.42
CA PHE A 77 5.46 -0.09 -4.87
C PHE A 77 4.94 1.28 -5.30
N ALA A 78 3.87 1.75 -4.66
CA ALA A 78 3.34 3.08 -4.94
C ALA A 78 4.33 4.18 -4.53
N LEU A 79 5.12 4.00 -3.46
CA LEU A 79 6.18 4.96 -3.11
C LEU A 79 7.22 5.09 -4.22
N ILE A 80 7.60 3.98 -4.84
CA ILE A 80 8.54 3.99 -5.98
C ILE A 80 7.94 4.78 -7.15
N ASP A 81 6.64 4.63 -7.41
CA ASP A 81 5.93 5.42 -8.42
C ASP A 81 5.93 6.92 -8.11
N GLY A 82 5.72 7.29 -6.84
CA GLY A 82 5.79 8.67 -6.38
C GLY A 82 7.19 9.28 -6.52
N VAL A 83 8.23 8.55 -6.13
CA VAL A 83 9.62 8.98 -6.30
C VAL A 83 9.96 9.16 -7.78
N ALA A 84 9.53 8.21 -8.63
CA ALA A 84 9.76 8.30 -10.07
C ALA A 84 9.05 9.49 -10.71
N PHE A 85 7.82 9.80 -10.27
CA PHE A 85 7.10 11.01 -10.67
C PHE A 85 7.88 12.28 -10.32
N CYS A 86 8.36 12.40 -9.07
CA CYS A 86 9.19 13.54 -8.65
C CYS A 86 10.50 13.64 -9.45
N ALA A 87 11.14 12.51 -9.74
CA ALA A 87 12.35 12.46 -10.56
C ALA A 87 12.09 12.97 -11.98
N TYR A 88 10.96 12.58 -12.59
CA TYR A 88 10.57 13.12 -13.90
C TYR A 88 10.38 14.64 -13.88
N ILE A 89 9.67 15.19 -12.89
CA ILE A 89 9.51 16.65 -12.74
C ILE A 89 10.87 17.34 -12.63
N SER A 90 11.76 16.79 -11.80
CA SER A 90 13.07 17.38 -11.53
C SER A 90 13.97 17.47 -12.78
N ILE A 91 13.74 16.62 -13.78
CA ILE A 91 14.52 16.59 -15.03
C ILE A 91 13.78 17.27 -16.18
N LEU A 92 12.47 17.11 -16.29
CA LEU A 92 11.67 17.75 -17.33
C LEU A 92 11.69 19.28 -17.20
N ILE A 93 11.68 19.82 -15.98
CA ILE A 93 11.76 21.27 -15.78
C ILE A 93 13.06 21.84 -16.38
N PRO A 94 14.27 21.35 -16.03
CA PRO A 94 15.51 21.79 -16.67
C PRO A 94 15.54 21.59 -18.20
N ILE A 95 15.00 20.48 -18.72
CA ILE A 95 14.94 20.25 -20.17
C ILE A 95 14.13 21.35 -20.85
N TRP A 96 12.94 21.67 -20.36
CA TRP A 96 12.07 22.68 -20.97
C TRP A 96 12.52 24.11 -20.70
N ALA A 97 13.02 24.40 -19.50
CA ALA A 97 13.42 25.76 -19.13
C ALA A 97 14.76 26.17 -19.72
N LEU A 98 15.70 25.23 -19.87
CA LEU A 98 17.07 25.51 -20.31
C LEU A 98 17.32 24.97 -21.71
N GLU A 99 17.19 23.66 -21.91
CA GLU A 99 17.64 23.02 -23.16
C GLU A 99 16.80 23.44 -24.37
N VAL A 100 15.47 23.53 -24.23
CA VAL A 100 14.62 23.99 -25.34
C VAL A 100 14.93 25.43 -25.74
N GLY A 101 15.29 26.30 -24.78
CA GLY A 101 15.73 27.67 -25.07
C GLY A 101 17.07 27.73 -25.82
N TYR A 102 17.97 26.77 -25.57
CA TYR A 102 19.25 26.67 -26.27
C TYR A 102 19.16 26.02 -27.65
N LEU A 103 18.09 25.27 -27.93
CA LEU A 103 17.81 24.70 -29.24
C LEU A 103 17.11 25.78 -30.08
N GLU A 104 17.89 26.73 -30.59
CA GLU A 104 17.40 27.87 -31.38
C GLU A 104 16.73 27.45 -32.71
N ASP A 105 16.98 26.22 -33.17
CA ASP A 105 16.37 25.64 -34.36
C ASP A 105 15.04 24.94 -34.06
N ALA A 106 13.98 25.35 -34.78
CA ALA A 106 12.63 24.79 -34.62
C ALA A 106 12.57 23.26 -34.82
N SER A 107 13.39 22.70 -35.72
CA SER A 107 13.49 21.26 -35.95
C SER A 107 14.05 20.51 -34.73
N LEU A 108 14.97 21.13 -33.99
CA LEU A 108 15.54 20.58 -32.77
C LEU A 108 14.58 20.70 -31.59
N GLY A 109 13.83 21.81 -31.52
CA GLY A 109 12.72 21.96 -30.58
C GLY A 109 11.66 20.87 -30.76
N MET A 110 11.32 20.51 -32.00
CA MET A 110 10.43 19.38 -32.29
C MET A 110 11.01 18.04 -31.80
N LEU A 111 12.30 17.79 -32.02
CA LEU A 111 12.97 16.57 -31.54
C LEU A 111 12.94 16.48 -30.00
N ALA A 112 13.17 17.60 -29.30
CA ALA A 112 13.01 17.68 -27.84
C ALA A 112 11.56 17.40 -27.41
N GLY A 113 10.57 17.91 -28.14
CA GLY A 113 9.15 17.60 -27.92
C GLY A 113 8.82 16.11 -28.10
N TYR A 114 9.31 15.48 -29.17
CA TYR A 114 9.12 14.05 -29.40
C TYR A 114 9.81 13.17 -28.35
N THR A 115 10.92 13.65 -27.78
CA THR A 115 11.63 12.95 -26.71
C THR A 115 10.90 13.09 -25.37
N THR A 116 10.43 14.29 -25.04
CA THR A 116 9.78 14.57 -23.76
C THR A 116 8.34 14.06 -23.71
N SER A 117 7.65 13.91 -24.84
CA SER A 117 6.28 13.38 -24.91
C SER A 117 6.12 11.99 -24.25
N PRO A 118 6.87 10.94 -24.63
CA PRO A 118 6.77 9.64 -23.97
C PRO A 118 7.31 9.66 -22.52
N MET A 119 8.24 10.56 -22.18
CA MET A 119 8.64 10.81 -20.78
C MET A 119 7.49 11.37 -19.93
N ILE A 120 6.76 12.36 -20.46
CA ILE A 120 5.59 12.95 -19.81
C ILE A 120 4.49 11.89 -19.65
N LEU A 121 4.29 11.06 -20.67
CA LEU A 121 3.36 9.93 -20.57
C LEU A 121 3.74 9.00 -19.41
N ASN A 122 5.01 8.58 -19.31
CA ASN A 122 5.48 7.78 -18.17
C ASN A 122 5.26 8.48 -16.83
N MET A 123 5.61 9.77 -16.73
CA MET A 123 5.39 10.58 -15.53
C MET A 123 3.92 10.55 -15.11
N VAL A 124 2.99 10.76 -16.04
CA VAL A 124 1.54 10.76 -15.78
C VAL A 124 1.04 9.38 -15.35
N LEU A 125 1.52 8.29 -15.95
CA LEU A 125 1.15 6.93 -15.55
C LEU A 125 1.55 6.63 -14.11
N HIS A 126 2.79 6.97 -13.74
CA HIS A 126 3.28 6.77 -12.39
C HIS A 126 2.57 7.68 -11.38
N ALA A 127 2.28 8.93 -11.75
CA ALA A 127 1.46 9.83 -10.94
C ALA A 127 0.06 9.26 -10.70
N TYR A 128 -0.59 8.75 -11.75
CA TYR A 128 -1.91 8.16 -11.67
C TYR A 128 -1.94 6.95 -10.73
N ILE A 129 -0.97 6.03 -10.87
CA ILE A 129 -0.86 4.85 -9.99
C ILE A 129 -0.60 5.28 -8.55
N PHE A 130 0.29 6.26 -8.33
CA PHE A 130 0.60 6.80 -7.01
C PHE A 130 -0.65 7.40 -6.36
N VAL A 131 -1.35 8.31 -7.03
CA VAL A 131 -2.57 8.97 -6.51
C VAL A 131 -3.65 7.95 -6.20
N TYR A 132 -3.86 6.96 -7.07
CA TYR A 132 -4.85 5.91 -6.82
C TYR A 132 -4.54 5.08 -5.56
N LYS A 133 -3.26 4.80 -5.32
CA LYS A 133 -2.79 4.03 -4.14
C LYS A 133 -2.47 4.90 -2.93
N PHE A 134 -2.56 6.24 -3.06
CA PHE A 134 -2.13 7.18 -2.02
C PHE A 134 -2.93 7.01 -0.72
N ARG A 135 -4.23 6.75 -0.80
CA ARG A 135 -5.05 6.51 0.40
C ARG A 135 -4.65 5.24 1.15
N ALA A 136 -4.38 4.16 0.43
CA ALA A 136 -3.91 2.91 1.02
C ALA A 136 -2.50 3.06 1.61
N MET A 137 -1.66 3.87 0.97
CA MET A 137 -0.35 4.23 1.48
C MET A 137 -0.43 5.06 2.76
N GLN A 138 -1.25 6.11 2.80
CA GLN A 138 -1.49 6.88 4.03
C GLN A 138 -1.98 5.97 5.15
N ALA A 139 -2.94 5.10 4.88
CA ALA A 139 -3.41 4.14 5.88
C ALA A 139 -2.28 3.23 6.41
N ALA A 140 -1.33 2.81 5.57
CA ALA A 140 -0.18 2.01 5.99
C ALA A 140 0.84 2.81 6.84
N PHE A 141 1.03 4.10 6.56
CA PHE A 141 1.95 4.96 7.33
C PHE A 141 1.36 5.44 8.65
N PHE A 142 0.05 5.66 8.69
CA PHE A 142 -0.67 6.09 9.88
C PHE A 142 -1.32 4.90 10.61
N ALA A 143 -1.09 3.67 10.16
CA ALA A 143 -1.50 2.48 10.89
C ALA A 143 -0.77 2.47 12.23
N PRO A 144 -1.49 2.33 13.35
CA PRO A 144 -0.84 2.30 14.64
C PRO A 144 0.01 1.03 14.75
N THR A 145 1.24 1.18 15.24
CA THR A 145 2.21 0.09 15.30
C THR A 145 1.70 -1.00 16.24
N THR A 146 1.45 -2.20 15.69
CA THR A 146 1.19 -3.41 16.47
C THR A 146 2.53 -3.91 17.01
N HIS A 147 2.67 -3.89 18.33
CA HIS A 147 3.80 -4.50 19.00
C HIS A 147 3.38 -5.87 19.54
N GLU A 148 4.22 -6.87 19.34
CA GLU A 148 4.03 -8.20 19.91
C GLU A 148 4.73 -8.26 21.26
N CYS A 149 4.00 -8.67 22.31
CA CYS A 149 4.60 -8.84 23.63
C CYS A 149 5.58 -10.03 23.60
N PRO A 150 6.86 -9.86 23.95
CA PRO A 150 7.86 -10.93 23.86
C PRO A 150 7.61 -12.10 24.82
N ASN A 151 6.73 -11.94 25.81
CA ASN A 151 6.47 -12.97 26.83
C ASN A 151 5.17 -13.76 26.59
N CYS A 152 4.17 -13.17 25.93
CA CYS A 152 2.88 -13.82 25.71
C CYS A 152 2.41 -13.82 24.25
N HIS A 153 3.20 -13.24 23.33
CA HIS A 153 2.90 -13.16 21.90
C HIS A 153 1.56 -12.48 21.57
N ASN A 154 0.96 -11.77 22.53
CA ASN A 154 -0.23 -10.96 22.25
C ASN A 154 0.18 -9.68 21.53
N GLU A 155 -0.50 -9.40 20.42
CA GLU A 155 -0.38 -8.15 19.68
C GLU A 155 -1.17 -7.05 20.39
N PHE A 156 -0.52 -5.90 20.64
CA PHE A 156 -1.18 -4.71 21.17
C PHE A 156 -0.83 -3.49 20.32
N VAL A 157 -1.82 -2.63 20.13
CA VAL A 157 -1.72 -1.43 19.30
C VAL A 157 -1.30 -0.26 20.20
N VAL A 158 -0.13 0.34 19.95
CA VAL A 158 0.34 1.50 20.73
C VAL A 158 -0.17 2.79 20.10
N GLY A 159 -1.21 3.36 20.70
CA GLY A 159 -1.84 4.62 20.29
C GLY A 159 -3.09 4.87 21.14
N LYS A 160 -3.54 6.13 21.28
CA LYS A 160 -4.79 6.45 22.00
C LYS A 160 -5.88 5.53 21.46
N PRO A 161 -6.49 4.66 22.28
CA PRO A 161 -7.55 3.79 21.79
C PRO A 161 -8.62 4.71 21.21
N PRO A 162 -9.09 4.49 19.96
CA PRO A 162 -10.37 5.06 19.59
C PRO A 162 -11.33 4.53 20.63
N ILE A 163 -11.99 5.44 21.35
CA ILE A 163 -13.11 5.10 22.22
C ILE A 163 -14.12 4.44 21.29
N GLN A 164 -14.07 3.12 21.19
CA GLN A 164 -15.14 2.33 20.62
C GLN A 164 -16.26 2.46 21.63
N GLU A 165 -17.07 3.51 21.47
CA GLU A 165 -18.44 3.45 21.94
C GLU A 165 -19.07 2.30 21.16
N THR A 166 -19.06 1.11 21.77
CA THR A 166 -19.87 0.00 21.33
C THR A 166 -21.32 0.37 21.62
N SER A 167 -21.89 1.21 20.76
CA SER A 167 -23.32 1.45 20.70
C SER A 167 -23.97 0.21 20.08
N GLN A 168 -24.07 -0.86 20.85
CA GLN A 168 -25.03 -1.93 20.57
C GLN A 168 -25.42 -2.58 21.88
N GLY A 169 -26.69 -2.42 22.22
CA GLY A 169 -27.33 -2.94 23.41
C GLY A 169 -27.05 -4.42 23.59
N GLY A 170 -26.46 -4.74 24.73
CA GLY A 170 -26.10 -6.08 25.13
C GLY A 170 -25.30 -5.94 26.40
N GLU A 171 -25.96 -6.13 27.54
CA GLU A 171 -25.41 -6.07 28.89
C GLU A 171 -24.03 -6.73 28.93
N ARG A 172 -22.98 -5.91 29.10
CA ARG A 172 -21.63 -6.39 29.38
C ARG A 172 -21.06 -5.57 30.51
N TYR A 173 -20.92 -6.25 31.64
CA TYR A 173 -20.14 -5.84 32.79
C TYR A 173 -18.73 -5.46 32.33
N SER A 174 -18.43 -4.16 32.33
CA SER A 174 -17.07 -3.66 32.17
C SER A 174 -16.36 -3.77 33.53
N LEU A 175 -15.56 -4.83 33.69
CA LEU A 175 -14.71 -5.05 34.87
C LEU A 175 -13.54 -4.04 35.01
N LEU A 176 -13.54 -2.96 34.22
CA LEU A 176 -12.51 -1.92 34.22
C LEU A 176 -13.05 -0.52 34.55
N ARG A 177 -14.32 -0.40 34.94
CA ARG A 177 -14.88 0.86 35.47
C ARG A 177 -14.65 0.93 36.98
N GLY A 178 -13.37 1.04 37.39
CA GLY A 178 -12.95 1.10 38.78
C GLY A 178 -13.26 2.43 39.49
N GLU A 179 -14.19 3.22 38.97
CA GLU A 179 -14.47 4.60 39.43
C GLU A 179 -15.81 4.70 40.17
N GLU A 180 -16.63 3.64 40.16
CA GLU A 180 -18.01 3.68 40.64
C GLU A 180 -18.26 2.86 41.92
N TYR A 181 -17.18 2.37 42.57
CA TYR A 181 -17.27 1.58 43.82
C TYR A 181 -16.79 2.31 45.08
N LEU A 182 -16.66 3.64 45.06
CA LEU A 182 -16.11 4.40 46.21
C LEU A 182 -17.11 5.29 46.95
N ASP A 183 -18.37 5.37 46.52
CA ASP A 183 -19.38 6.25 47.14
C ASP A 183 -20.55 5.50 47.82
N ALA A 184 -20.39 4.21 48.15
CA ALA A 184 -21.42 3.44 48.84
C ALA A 184 -20.92 2.82 50.16
N ASP A 185 -20.14 3.58 50.94
CA ASP A 185 -19.92 3.33 52.37
C ASP A 185 -20.68 4.39 53.18
N ALA A 186 -21.97 4.18 53.41
CA ALA A 186 -22.72 4.92 54.42
C ALA A 186 -23.72 4.06 55.20
N ASP A 187 -24.21 2.94 54.66
CA ASP A 187 -25.21 2.10 55.32
C ASP A 187 -24.73 0.65 55.45
N ALA A 188 -23.64 0.46 56.21
CA ALA A 188 -23.27 -0.87 56.71
C ALA A 188 -24.21 -1.26 57.86
N GLU A 189 -25.37 -1.83 57.54
CA GLU A 189 -26.19 -2.52 58.54
C GLU A 189 -25.51 -3.83 58.96
N LEU A 190 -25.29 -3.91 60.26
CA LEU A 190 -24.64 -4.98 61.01
C LEU A 190 -25.66 -6.08 61.35
N TYR A 191 -25.18 -7.32 61.47
CA TYR A 191 -25.80 -8.53 62.05
C TYR A 191 -26.73 -9.37 61.13
N VAL A 192 -26.72 -10.73 61.12
CA VAL A 192 -26.31 -11.74 62.11
C VAL A 192 -25.77 -13.01 61.43
N GLU A 193 -24.68 -13.57 61.96
CA GLU A 193 -24.27 -14.97 61.75
C GLU A 193 -25.25 -15.95 62.42
N GLY A 194 -25.79 -16.91 61.67
CA GLY A 194 -26.29 -18.15 62.27
C GLY A 194 -27.63 -18.65 61.75
N ALA A 195 -27.59 -19.50 60.71
CA ALA A 195 -28.52 -20.61 60.58
C ALA A 195 -27.85 -21.75 59.81
N ALA A 196 -27.44 -22.76 60.57
CA ALA A 196 -26.91 -24.02 60.07
C ALA A 196 -28.04 -24.98 59.66
N ARG A 197 -27.71 -25.84 58.68
CA ARG A 197 -28.26 -27.20 58.35
C ARG A 197 -29.30 -27.32 57.20
N PRO A 198 -29.51 -28.54 56.62
CA PRO A 198 -28.55 -29.42 55.93
C PRO A 198 -29.17 -30.15 54.68
N SER A 199 -28.32 -30.87 53.92
CA SER A 199 -28.59 -32.07 53.07
C SER A 199 -29.95 -32.32 52.40
N GLY A 200 -29.94 -32.49 51.07
CA GLY A 200 -31.00 -33.15 50.31
C GLY A 200 -30.49 -33.67 48.95
N GLU A 201 -30.39 -34.99 48.84
CA GLU A 201 -29.80 -35.78 47.77
C GLU A 201 -30.79 -36.11 46.63
N SER A 202 -30.23 -36.45 45.47
CA SER A 202 -30.83 -37.19 44.32
C SER A 202 -31.85 -36.47 43.42
N VAL A 203 -31.63 -36.49 42.10
CA VAL A 203 -32.38 -37.33 41.14
C VAL A 203 -31.68 -37.29 39.77
N ARG A 204 -31.24 -38.47 39.30
CA ARG A 204 -31.07 -38.85 37.88
C ARG A 204 -31.95 -40.10 37.67
N PRO A 205 -32.69 -40.19 36.56
CA PRO A 205 -32.48 -41.31 35.61
C PRO A 205 -32.62 -40.82 34.15
N GLU A 206 -31.67 -41.11 33.27
CA GLU A 206 -31.68 -42.24 32.32
C GLU A 206 -32.89 -42.28 31.36
N GLY A 207 -32.58 -42.14 30.07
CA GLY A 207 -33.45 -42.41 28.93
C GLY A 207 -32.58 -42.90 27.77
N GLU A 208 -32.54 -44.22 27.61
CA GLU A 208 -31.82 -45.03 26.61
C GLU A 208 -32.71 -45.31 25.39
N ASN A 209 -32.08 -45.74 24.27
CA ASN A 209 -32.61 -46.37 23.03
C ASN A 209 -32.89 -45.41 21.84
N LYS A 210 -32.46 -45.65 20.59
CA LYS A 210 -31.91 -46.79 19.80
C LYS A 210 -31.22 -46.17 18.54
N GLU A 211 -30.03 -46.57 18.07
CA GLU A 211 -29.75 -47.71 17.15
C GLU A 211 -30.67 -47.75 15.91
N GLU A 212 -30.28 -47.87 14.63
CA GLU A 212 -29.18 -48.51 13.87
C GLU A 212 -29.21 -47.87 12.45
N GLY A 213 -28.10 -47.57 11.77
CA GLY A 213 -27.35 -48.50 10.90
C GLY A 213 -27.38 -47.97 9.44
N LYS A 214 -26.58 -48.38 8.45
CA LYS A 214 -25.29 -49.09 8.30
C LYS A 214 -25.13 -49.28 6.77
N GLY A 215 -23.93 -49.06 6.22
CA GLY A 215 -23.51 -49.61 4.90
C GLY A 215 -23.33 -48.55 3.81
N LYS A 216 -22.11 -48.21 3.34
CA LYS A 216 -21.07 -48.96 2.57
C LYS A 216 -21.37 -49.12 1.06
N SER A 217 -20.59 -48.42 0.22
CA SER A 217 -19.76 -48.94 -0.89
C SER A 217 -19.16 -47.74 -1.67
N PHE A 218 -17.84 -47.51 -1.76
CA PHE A 218 -16.86 -48.13 -2.69
C PHE A 218 -17.33 -48.17 -4.16
N LEU A 219 -16.76 -47.36 -5.07
CA LEU A 219 -15.61 -47.69 -5.95
C LEU A 219 -15.34 -46.61 -7.02
N ASP A 220 -14.08 -46.64 -7.46
CA ASP A 220 -13.36 -45.87 -8.51
C ASP A 220 -14.02 -45.79 -9.89
N VAL A 221 -13.68 -44.71 -10.62
CA VAL A 221 -13.04 -44.72 -11.96
C VAL A 221 -12.07 -43.54 -12.06
#